data_AF-A0A941VV52-F1
#
_entry.id   AF-A0A941VV52-F1
#
_cell.length_a   1.000
_cell.length_b   1.000
_cell.length_c   1.000
_cell.angle_alpha   90.00
_cell.angle_beta   90.00
_cell.angle_gamma   90.00
#
_symmetry.space_group_name_H-M   'P 1'
#
loop_
_entity.id
_entity.type
_entity.pdbx_description
1 polymer ?
#
loop_
_entity_poly.entity_id
_entity_poly.type
_entity_poly.pdbx_seq_one_letter_code
_entity_poly.pdbx_strand_id
1 'polypeptide(L)'
;MAKKPEGLTFKEHQRIGKQILKLRQELKKLDLKIAEAYGKTSKSAKHTEKLLNDLALLQTELNKRLCEENPTSSNLELLACYYPKA
;
A
#
# COMPACT_ATOMS: atom_id res chain seq x y z
N MET A 1 13.58 -11.68 26.78
CA MET A 1 13.31 -12.04 25.37
C MET A 1 12.10 -11.23 24.91
N ALA A 2 12.28 -10.28 23.99
CA ALA A 2 11.15 -9.49 23.48
C ALA A 2 10.18 -10.43 22.75
N LYS A 3 8.92 -10.49 23.20
CA LYS A 3 7.86 -11.21 22.48
C LYS A 3 7.80 -10.62 21.07
N LYS A 4 7.98 -11.46 20.04
CA LYS A 4 7.69 -11.04 18.66
C LYS A 4 6.25 -10.53 18.66
N PRO A 5 5.97 -9.31 18.16
CA PRO A 5 4.60 -8.86 18.01
C PRO A 5 3.85 -9.90 17.19
N GLU A 6 2.65 -10.27 17.63
CA GLU A 6 1.79 -11.19 16.89
C GLU A 6 1.62 -10.62 15.47
N GLY A 7 1.97 -11.42 14.47
CA GLY A 7 1.84 -11.07 13.06
C GLY A 7 0.38 -10.90 12.66
N LEU A 8 0.13 -10.41 11.45
CA LEU A 8 -1.23 -10.26 10.95
C LEU A 8 -1.71 -11.59 10.35
N THR A 9 -3.00 -11.88 10.48
CA THR A 9 -3.57 -13.00 9.74
C THR A 9 -3.61 -12.69 8.25
N PHE A 10 -3.60 -13.74 7.41
CA PHE A 10 -3.73 -13.57 5.95
C PHE A 10 -4.98 -12.76 5.56
N LYS A 11 -6.09 -12.96 6.27
CA LYS A 11 -7.36 -12.23 6.05
C LYS A 11 -7.23 -10.74 6.37
N GLU A 12 -6.47 -10.40 7.40
CA GLU A 12 -6.16 -9.00 7.74
C GLU A 12 -5.27 -8.37 6.69
N HIS A 13 -4.22 -9.07 6.23
CA HIS A 13 -3.41 -8.62 5.10
C HIS A 13 -4.26 -8.33 3.87
N GLN A 14 -5.21 -9.22 3.52
CA GLN A 14 -6.11 -9.01 2.38
C GLN A 14 -6.99 -7.77 2.54
N ARG A 15 -7.50 -7.54 3.76
CA ARG A 15 -8.32 -6.36 4.07
C ARG A 15 -7.49 -5.09 3.93
N ILE A 16 -6.27 -5.08 4.46
CA ILE A 16 -5.36 -3.94 4.39
C ILE A 16 -4.94 -3.68 2.94
N GLY A 17 -4.61 -4.72 2.17
CA GLY A 17 -4.27 -4.60 0.75
C GLY A 17 -5.37 -3.92 -0.08
N LYS A 18 -6.64 -4.29 0.15
CA LYS A 18 -7.80 -3.62 -0.47
C LYS A 18 -7.93 -2.15 -0.05
N GLN A 19 -7.70 -1.84 1.23
CA GLN A 19 -7.74 -0.46 1.73
C GLN A 19 -6.62 0.41 1.13
N ILE A 20 -5.40 -0.12 1.07
CA ILE A 20 -4.24 0.53 0.42
C ILE A 20 -4.54 0.82 -1.05
N LEU A 21 -5.09 -0.16 -1.79
CA LEU A 21 -5.48 0.05 -3.18
C LEU A 21 -6.50 1.18 -3.33
N LYS A 22 -7.55 1.19 -2.49
CA LYS A 22 -8.58 2.24 -2.52
C LYS A 22 -7.99 3.62 -2.23
N LEU A 23 -7.18 3.74 -1.17
CA LEU A 23 -6.49 4.99 -0.81
C LEU A 23 -5.58 5.48 -1.94
N ARG A 24 -4.84 4.58 -2.60
CA ARG A 24 -3.99 4.92 -3.74
C ARG A 24 -4.80 5.49 -4.91
N GLN A 25 -5.96 4.93 -5.20
CA GLN A 25 -6.86 5.43 -6.24
C GLN A 25 -7.43 6.81 -5.89
N GLU A 26 -7.83 7.01 -4.63
CA GLU A 26 -8.35 8.29 -4.14
C GLU A 26 -7.27 9.38 -4.17
N LEU A 27 -6.06 9.10 -3.69
CA LEU A 27 -4.93 10.01 -3.72
C LEU A 27 -4.51 10.36 -5.16
N LYS A 28 -4.49 9.40 -6.08
CA LYS A 28 -4.22 9.68 -7.51
C LYS A 28 -5.25 10.64 -8.11
N LYS A 29 -6.53 10.46 -7.80
CA LYS A 29 -7.59 11.39 -8.26
C LYS A 29 -7.41 12.79 -7.67
N LEU A 30 -7.02 12.87 -6.40
CA LEU A 30 -6.75 14.15 -5.74
C LEU A 30 -5.52 14.84 -6.34
N ASP A 31 -4.44 14.10 -6.57
CA ASP A 31 -3.21 14.60 -7.18
C ASP A 31 -3.48 15.20 -8.57
N LEU A 32 -4.25 14.50 -9.40
CA LEU A 32 -4.67 15.00 -10.72
C LEU A 32 -5.45 16.31 -10.61
N LYS A 33 -6.44 16.39 -9.71
CA LYS A 33 -7.23 17.63 -9.51
C LYS A 33 -6.37 18.79 -9.02
N ILE A 34 -5.42 18.54 -8.12
CA ILE A 34 -4.50 19.56 -7.62
C ILE A 34 -3.55 20.00 -8.75
N ALA A 35 -3.04 19.06 -9.53
CA ALA A 35 -2.15 19.33 -10.65
C ALA A 35 -2.86 20.14 -11.75
N GLU A 36 -4.13 19.87 -12.02
CA GLU A 36 -4.97 20.64 -12.94
C GLU A 36 -5.22 22.06 -12.43
N ALA A 37 -5.52 22.23 -11.14
CA ALA A 37 -5.88 23.52 -10.57
C ALA A 37 -4.67 24.45 -10.29
N TYR A 38 -3.55 23.89 -9.84
CA TYR A 38 -2.40 24.65 -9.32
C TYR A 38 -1.06 24.29 -9.96
N GLY A 39 -1.04 23.32 -10.88
CA GLY A 39 0.18 22.79 -11.48
C GLY A 39 0.84 21.69 -10.64
N LYS A 40 1.56 20.81 -11.33
CA LYS A 40 2.27 19.65 -10.76
C LYS A 40 3.39 20.02 -9.78
N THR A 41 3.89 21.26 -9.85
CA THR A 41 4.98 21.75 -8.98
C THR A 41 4.47 22.40 -7.70
N SER A 42 3.15 22.54 -7.54
CA SER A 42 2.54 23.10 -6.33
C SER A 42 2.92 22.29 -5.09
N LYS A 43 2.98 22.95 -3.93
CA LYS A 43 3.28 22.30 -2.65
C LYS A 43 2.29 21.16 -2.36
N SER A 44 1.02 21.35 -2.70
CA SER A 44 -0.05 20.37 -2.52
C SER A 44 0.11 19.15 -3.43
N ALA A 45 0.51 19.34 -4.70
CA ALA A 45 0.79 18.22 -5.61
C ALA A 45 1.98 17.39 -5.09
N LYS A 46 3.09 18.05 -4.73
CA LYS A 46 4.26 17.37 -4.14
C LYS A 46 3.92 16.63 -2.84
N HIS A 47 3.04 17.19 -2.02
CA HIS A 47 2.59 16.51 -0.79
C HIS A 47 1.78 15.24 -1.10
N THR A 48 0.90 15.30 -2.11
CA THR A 48 0.09 14.16 -2.52
C THR A 48 0.95 13.07 -3.17
N GLU A 49 1.92 13.46 -3.99
CA GLU A 49 2.94 12.56 -4.55
C GLU A 49 3.76 11.87 -3.44
N LYS A 50 4.16 12.61 -2.40
CA LYS A 50 4.85 12.03 -1.24
C LYS A 50 3.98 10.98 -0.54
N LEU A 51 2.70 11.28 -0.29
CA LEU A 51 1.77 10.33 0.32
C LEU A 51 1.60 9.06 -0.52
N LEU A 52 1.58 9.17 -1.84
CA LEU A 52 1.55 8.02 -2.75
C LEU A 52 2.81 7.16 -2.62
N ASN A 53 3.99 7.78 -2.47
CA ASN A 53 5.25 7.08 -2.28
C ASN A 53 5.32 6.38 -0.91
N ASP A 54 4.94 7.07 0.16
CA ASP A 54 4.91 6.51 1.52
C ASP A 54 3.96 5.29 1.58
N LEU A 55 2.82 5.37 0.90
CA LEU A 55 1.86 4.27 0.79
C LEU A 55 2.41 3.08 -0.01
N ALA A 56 3.21 3.32 -1.05
CA ALA A 56 3.89 2.26 -1.80
C ALA A 56 4.99 1.56 -1.00
N LEU A 57 5.73 2.32 -0.18
CA LEU A 57 6.72 1.75 0.75
C LEU A 57 6.05 0.87 1.80
N LEU A 58 4.96 1.36 2.41
CA LEU A 58 4.18 0.58 3.37
C LEU A 58 3.64 -0.72 2.75
N GLN A 59 3.10 -0.64 1.53
CA GLN A 59 2.63 -1.80 0.78
C GLN A 59 3.73 -2.86 0.58
N THR A 60 4.95 -2.41 0.28
CA THR A 60 6.10 -3.29 0.07
C THR A 60 6.55 -3.96 1.37
N GLU A 61 6.61 -3.21 2.47
CA GLU A 61 6.97 -3.74 3.79
C GLU A 61 5.94 -4.76 4.29
N LEU A 62 4.64 -4.47 4.12
CA LEU A 62 3.58 -5.39 4.51
C LEU A 62 3.58 -6.66 3.67
N ASN A 63 3.89 -6.57 2.38
CA ASN A 63 4.04 -7.75 1.52
C ASN A 63 5.23 -8.62 1.97
N LYS A 64 6.35 -8.00 2.36
CA LYS A 64 7.50 -8.74 2.91
C LYS A 64 7.12 -9.49 4.18
N ARG A 65 6.44 -8.82 5.11
CA ARG A 65 5.94 -9.45 6.35
C ARG A 65 4.96 -10.58 6.06
N LEU A 66 4.04 -10.39 5.11
CA LEU A 66 3.09 -11.43 4.70
C LEU A 66 3.82 -12.70 4.24
N CYS A 67 4.91 -12.58 3.47
CA CYS A 67 5.71 -13.72 3.05
C CYS A 67 6.47 -14.38 4.22
N GLU A 68 7.01 -13.58 5.15
CA GLU A 68 7.67 -14.10 6.36
C GLU A 68 6.70 -14.84 7.28
N GLU A 69 5.45 -14.38 7.36
CA GLU A 69 4.39 -14.95 8.18
C GLU A 69 3.71 -16.18 7.52
N ASN A 70 3.82 -16.33 6.19
CA ASN A 70 3.17 -17.42 5.43
C ASN A 70 4.16 -18.17 4.50
N PRO A 71 5.22 -18.80 5.04
CA PRO A 71 6.29 -19.41 4.24
C PRO A 71 5.85 -20.60 3.37
N THR A 72 4.71 -21.23 3.69
CA THR A 72 4.17 -22.41 2.98
C THR A 72 3.17 -22.06 1.88
N SER A 73 2.75 -20.79 1.78
CA SER A 73 1.78 -20.35 0.77
C SER A 73 2.45 -20.10 -0.58
N SER A 74 1.70 -20.29 -1.67
CA SER A 74 2.22 -20.01 -3.01
C SER A 74 2.52 -18.51 -3.15
N ASN A 75 3.71 -18.17 -3.63
CA ASN A 75 4.16 -16.78 -3.83
C ASN A 75 3.16 -15.95 -4.64
N LEU A 76 2.40 -16.56 -5.56
CA LEU A 76 1.41 -15.86 -6.39
C LEU A 76 0.16 -15.42 -5.61
N GLU A 77 -0.29 -16.22 -4.64
CA GLU A 77 -1.46 -15.89 -3.80
C GLU A 77 -1.13 -14.78 -2.81
N LEU A 78 0.09 -14.81 -2.27
CA LEU A 78 0.62 -13.76 -1.39
C LEU A 78 0.78 -12.44 -2.15
N LEU A 79 1.31 -12.50 -3.38
CA LEU A 79 1.48 -11.31 -4.22
C LEU A 79 0.15 -10.62 -4.53
N ALA A 80 -0.91 -11.39 -4.78
CA ALA A 80 -2.24 -10.86 -5.08
C ALA A 80 -2.86 -10.06 -3.92
N CYS A 81 -2.37 -10.26 -2.69
CA CYS A 81 -2.86 -9.62 -1.49
C CYS A 81 -2.56 -8.11 -1.48
N TYR A 82 -1.32 -7.74 -1.80
CA TYR A 82 -0.88 -6.35 -1.88
C TYR A 82 -0.76 -5.83 -3.31
N TYR A 83 -0.56 -6.67 -4.32
CA TYR A 83 -0.46 -6.28 -5.73
C TYR A 83 -1.56 -6.94 -6.57
N PRO A 84 -2.86 -6.66 -6.28
CA PRO A 84 -3.93 -7.17 -7.11
C PRO A 84 -3.80 -6.60 -8.54
N LYS A 85 -4.03 -7.45 -9.54
CA LYS A 85 -4.23 -6.97 -10.92
C LYS A 85 -5.47 -6.07 -10.92
N ALA A 86 -5.29 -4.83 -11.34
CA ALA A 86 -6.35 -3.85 -11.51
C ALA A 86 -7.25 -4.21 -12.69
#